data_AF-A0A950I0V4-F1
#
_entry.id   AF-A0A950I0V4-F1
#
_cell.length_a   1.000
_cell.length_b   1.000
_cell.length_c   1.000
_cell.angle_alpha   90.00
_cell.angle_beta   90.00
_cell.angle_gamma   90.00
#
_symmetry.space_group_name_H-M   'P 1'
#
loop_
_entity.id
_entity.type
_entity.pdbx_description
1 polymer ?
#
loop_
_entity_poly.entity_id
_entity_poly.type
_entity_poly.pdbx_seq_one_letter_code
_entity_poly.pdbx_strand_id
1 'polypeptide(L)' 'MTSTEDIKRRIVELEVEHRDLDAVIGTLANDGRHEELQLRRLKKRKLQLKDHITLLKMQLIPDIPA' A
#
# COMPACT_ATOMS: atom_id res chain seq x y z
N MET A 1 18.16 -15.68 -3.41
CA MET A 1 16.99 -16.13 -2.63
C MET A 1 16.64 -14.99 -1.71
N THR A 2 15.50 -14.33 -1.88
CA THR A 2 15.03 -13.31 -0.93
C THR A 2 14.72 -14.01 0.39
N SER A 3 15.42 -13.64 1.46
CA SER A 3 15.18 -14.23 2.77
C SER A 3 13.80 -13.80 3.27
N THR A 4 13.15 -14.65 4.06
CA THR A 4 11.87 -14.34 4.72
C THR A 4 11.90 -13.01 5.48
N GLU A 5 13.08 -12.66 6.03
CA GLU A 5 13.32 -11.37 6.68
C GLU A 5 13.28 -10.17 5.71
N ASP A 6 13.79 -10.32 4.48
CA ASP A 6 13.71 -9.28 3.45
C ASP A 6 12.26 -9.01 3.06
N ILE A 7 11.46 -10.07 2.92
CA ILE A 7 10.02 -9.95 2.62
C ILE A 7 9.29 -9.22 3.75
N LYS A 8 9.59 -9.56 5.01
CA LYS A 8 9.03 -8.87 6.19
C LYS A 8 9.43 -7.40 6.24
N ARG A 9 10.70 -7.07 5.99
CA ARG A 9 11.17 -5.67 5.90
C ARG A 9 10.42 -4.93 4.81
N ARG A 10 10.28 -5.55 3.63
CA ARG A 10 9.58 -4.94 2.51
C ARG A 10 8.09 -4.68 2.80
N ILE A 11 7.42 -5.59 3.52
CA ILE A 11 6.04 -5.36 3.97
C ILE A 11 5.97 -4.13 4.87
N VAL A 12 6.86 -4.00 5.85
CA VAL A 12 6.88 -2.85 6.77
C VAL A 12 7.09 -1.54 6.00
N GLU A 13 8.03 -1.50 5.06
CA GLU A 13 8.24 -0.33 4.20
C GLU A 13 6.99 0.07 3.42
N LEU A 14 6.33 -0.91 2.79
CA LEU A 14 5.11 -0.66 2.02
C LEU A 14 3.93 -0.25 2.91
N GLU A 15 3.84 -0.77 4.15
CA GLU A 15 2.82 -0.36 5.12
C GLU A 15 3.01 1.09 5.59
N VAL A 16 4.25 1.53 5.76
CA VAL A 16 4.58 2.93 6.04
C VAL A 16 4.18 3.81 4.86
N GLU A 17 4.63 3.48 3.64
CA GLU A 17 4.27 4.25 2.43
C GLU A 17 2.75 4.32 2.22
N HIS A 18 2.04 3.21 2.48
CA HIS A 18 0.58 3.16 2.39
C HIS A 18 -0.10 4.09 3.40
N ARG A 19 0.42 4.17 4.64
CA ARG A 19 -0.09 5.07 5.68
C ARG A 19 0.16 6.54 5.32
N ASP A 20 1.35 6.85 4.81
CA ASP A 20 1.70 8.20 4.39
C ASP A 20 0.81 8.66 3.23
N LEU A 21 0.59 7.79 2.23
CA LEU A 21 -0.35 8.08 1.15
C LEU A 21 -1.78 8.30 1.66
N ASP A 22 -2.21 7.58 2.69
CA ASP A 22 -3.55 7.77 3.26
C ASP A 22 -3.70 9.14 3.92
N ALA A 23 -2.69 9.57 4.67
CA ALA A 23 -2.65 10.91 5.28
C ALA A 23 -2.72 12.00 4.21
N VAL A 24 -1.91 11.88 3.14
CA VAL A 24 -1.91 12.80 2.00
C VAL A 24 -3.28 12.83 1.30
N ILE A 25 -3.89 11.68 1.04
CA ILE A 25 -5.24 11.60 0.47
C ILE A 25 -6.26 12.31 1.37
N GLY A 26 -6.17 12.14 2.69
CA GLY A 26 -7.05 12.80 3.65
C GLY A 26 -6.93 14.32 3.62
N THR A 27 -5.70 14.85 3.56
CA THR A 27 -5.45 16.29 3.43
C THR A 27 -6.01 16.83 2.10
N LEU A 28 -5.71 16.18 0.98
CA LEU A 28 -6.21 16.60 -0.34
C LEU A 28 -7.73 16.51 -0.46
N ALA A 29 -8.35 15.49 0.14
CA ALA A 29 -9.80 15.36 0.12
C ALA A 29 -10.50 16.52 0.84
N ASN A 30 -9.85 17.10 1.86
CA ASN A 30 -10.40 18.19 2.65
C ASN A 30 -10.14 19.58 2.05
N ASP A 31 -9.09 19.77 1.24
CA ASP A 31 -8.78 21.09 0.63
C ASP A 31 -9.83 21.50 -0.41
N GLY A 32 -10.64 20.56 -0.92
CA GLY A 32 -11.84 20.83 -1.73
C GLY A 32 -11.59 21.49 -3.10
N ARG A 33 -10.34 21.82 -3.41
CA ARG A 33 -9.89 22.25 -4.74
C ARG A 33 -10.03 21.06 -5.68
N HIS A 34 -10.36 21.32 -6.94
CA HIS A 34 -10.73 20.34 -7.98
C HIS A 34 -9.62 19.34 -8.38
N GLU A 35 -8.93 18.74 -7.44
CA GLU A 35 -7.81 17.80 -7.60
C GLU A 35 -8.31 16.35 -7.70
N GLU A 36 -9.50 16.15 -8.26
CA GLU A 36 -10.14 14.83 -8.29
C GLU A 36 -9.30 13.81 -9.07
N LEU A 37 -8.65 14.22 -10.16
CA LEU A 37 -7.73 13.37 -10.90
C LEU A 37 -6.52 12.95 -10.06
N GLN A 38 -5.95 13.86 -9.28
CA GLN A 38 -4.82 13.56 -8.38
C GLN A 38 -5.27 12.63 -7.26
N LEU A 39 -6.42 12.89 -6.65
CA LEU A 39 -7.00 12.02 -5.63
C LEU A 39 -7.25 10.60 -6.16
N ARG A 40 -7.78 10.48 -7.39
CA ARG A 40 -7.97 9.18 -8.07
C ARG A 40 -6.65 8.45 -8.29
N ARG A 41 -5.59 9.14 -8.73
CA ARG A 41 -4.25 8.56 -8.91
C ARG A 41 -3.65 8.09 -7.59
N LEU A 42 -3.76 8.88 -6.53
CA LEU A 42 -3.26 8.52 -5.20
C LEU A 42 -4.02 7.32 -4.62
N LYS A 43 -5.34 7.31 -4.72
CA LYS A 43 -6.17 6.15 -4.31
C LYS A 43 -5.81 4.87 -5.07
N LYS A 44 -5.55 4.97 -6.38
CA LYS A 44 -5.07 3.83 -7.19
C LYS A 44 -3.72 3.33 -6.70
N ARG A 45 -2.76 4.23 -6.44
CA ARG A 45 -1.45 3.86 -5.89
C ARG A 45 -1.57 3.20 -4.52
N LYS A 46 -2.42 3.73 -3.64
CA LYS A 46 -2.72 3.14 -2.33
C LYS A 46 -3.26 1.70 -2.46
N LEU A 47 -4.18 1.46 -3.40
CA LEU A 47 -4.70 0.12 -3.68
C LEU A 47 -3.57 -0.82 -4.16
N GLN A 48 -2.73 -0.38 -5.09
CA GLN A 48 -1.60 -1.18 -5.57
C GLN A 48 -0.60 -1.55 -4.45
N LEU A 49 -0.33 -0.64 -3.50
CA LEU A 49 0.50 -0.95 -2.34
C LEU A 49 -0.16 -2.01 -1.44
N LYS A 50 -1.47 -1.89 -1.18
CA LYS A 50 -2.23 -2.88 -0.42
C LYS A 50 -2.18 -4.26 -1.09
N ASP A 51 -2.36 -4.31 -2.40
CA ASP A 51 -2.29 -5.57 -3.17
C ASP A 51 -0.89 -6.18 -3.09
N HIS A 52 0.16 -5.36 -3.22
CA HIS A 52 1.54 -5.81 -3.13
C HIS A 52 1.88 -6.33 -1.72
N ILE A 53 1.45 -5.63 -0.66
CA ILE A 53 1.57 -6.10 0.72
C ILE A 53 0.88 -7.45 0.89
N THR A 54 -0.32 -7.61 0.32
CA THR A 54 -1.07 -8.87 0.39
C THR A 54 -0.31 -10.00 -0.29
N LEU A 55 0.24 -9.78 -1.49
CA LEU A 55 1.06 -10.77 -2.20
C LEU A 55 2.30 -11.17 -1.39
N LEU A 56 3.02 -10.21 -0.80
CA LEU A 56 4.18 -10.48 0.05
C LEU A 56 3.79 -11.22 1.33
N LYS A 57 2.65 -10.90 1.94
CA LYS A 57 2.11 -11.63 3.09
C LYS A 57 1.73 -13.06 2.70
N MET A 58 1.15 -13.28 1.53
CA MET A 58 0.85 -14.63 1.03
C MET A 58 2.12 -15.45 0.80
N GLN A 59 3.23 -14.84 0.37
CA GLN A 59 4.53 -15.52 0.27
C GLN A 59 5.12 -15.93 1.63
N LEU A 60 4.72 -15.27 2.72
CA LEU A 60 5.13 -15.60 4.08
C LEU A 60 4.22 -16.63 4.76
N ILE A 61 3.02 -16.86 4.24
CA ILE A 61 2.06 -17.80 4.79
C ILE A 61 2.18 -19.09 3.96
N PRO A 62 2.72 -20.19 4.52
CA PRO A 62 3.00 -21.40 3.75
C PRO A 62 1.74 -22.16 3.27
N ASP A 63 0.54 -21.75 3.68
CA ASP A 63 -0.70 -22.46 3.35
C ASP A 63 -1.90 -21.51 3.37
N ILE A 64 -2.39 -21.11 2.19
CA ILE A 64 -3.75 -20.59 2.04
C ILE A 64 -4.35 -21.32 0.82
N PRO A 65 -5.18 -22.35 1.03
CA PRO A 65 -5.97 -22.92 -0.07
C PRO A 65 -6.99 -21.87 -0.49
N ALA A 66 -6.96 -21.51 -1.78
CA ALA A 66 -7.97 -20.66 -2.42
C ALA A 66 -9.31 -21.40 -2.54
#